data_AF-A0A7Y1YJ69-F1
#
_entry.id   AF-A0A7Y1YJ69-F1
#
_cell.length_a   1.000
_cell.length_b   1.000
_cell.length_c   1.000
_cell.angle_alpha   90.00
_cell.angle_beta   90.00
_cell.angle_gamma   90.00
#
_symmetry.space_group_name_H-M   'P 1'
#
loop_
_entity.id
_entity.type
_entity.pdbx_description
1 polymer ?
#
loop_
_entity_poly.entity_id
_entity_poly.type
_entity_poly.pdbx_seq_one_letter_code
_entity_poly.pdbx_strand_id
1 'polypeptide(L)'
;MVSIKKLGPGLLFAGAAIGVSHLVQSTRAGADFGFGLLWALILVNIFKYPFFQFGPRYASATGESLLHGYKKLGKGVLIAYAILTLATMFTIQTAVTIVTAGLASTLFGNLGLDPELAVRVWTVIILSICLLLL
;
A
#
# COMPACT_ATOMS: atom_id res chain seq x y z
N MET A 1 -20.54 -7.57 -24.47
CA MET A 1 -21.16 -7.44 -23.14
C MET A 1 -20.24 -8.08 -22.11
N VAL A 2 -19.66 -7.30 -21.19
CA VAL A 2 -18.75 -7.83 -20.16
C VAL A 2 -19.57 -8.71 -19.22
N SER A 3 -19.29 -10.02 -19.21
CA SER A 3 -19.94 -10.94 -18.27
C SER A 3 -19.52 -10.61 -16.85
N ILE A 4 -20.47 -10.45 -15.93
CA ILE A 4 -20.23 -10.16 -14.50
C ILE A 4 -19.23 -11.14 -13.86
N LYS A 5 -19.17 -12.39 -14.34
CA LYS A 5 -18.19 -13.40 -13.88
C LYS A 5 -16.72 -12.98 -14.09
N LYS A 6 -16.44 -12.12 -15.08
CA LYS A 6 -15.09 -11.61 -15.37
C LYS A 6 -14.67 -10.44 -14.47
N LEU A 7 -15.59 -9.87 -13.69
CA LEU A 7 -15.28 -8.77 -12.76
C LEU A 7 -14.65 -9.26 -11.45
N GLY A 8 -14.82 -10.54 -11.09
CA GLY A 8 -14.38 -11.12 -9.82
C GLY A 8 -12.90 -10.82 -9.48
N PRO A 9 -11.92 -11.17 -10.34
CA PRO A 9 -10.51 -10.89 -10.08
C PRO A 9 -10.20 -9.39 -9.93
N GLY A 10 -10.89 -8.53 -10.68
CA GLY A 10 -10.70 -7.07 -10.60
C GLY A 10 -11.24 -6.47 -9.31
N LEU A 11 -12.40 -6.95 -8.83
CA LEU A 11 -12.97 -6.53 -7.55
C LEU A 11 -12.12 -7.02 -6.36
N LEU A 12 -11.62 -8.26 -6.41
CA LEU A 12 -10.70 -8.79 -5.40
C LEU A 12 -9.40 -7.96 -5.35
N PHE A 13 -8.83 -7.63 -6.51
CA PHE A 13 -7.66 -6.77 -6.59
C PHE A 13 -7.92 -5.37 -6.03
N ALA A 14 -9.07 -4.76 -6.35
CA ALA A 14 -9.46 -3.46 -5.82
C ALA A 14 -9.62 -3.50 -4.29
N GLY A 15 -10.29 -4.53 -3.76
CA GLY A 15 -10.45 -4.71 -2.31
C GLY A 15 -9.12 -4.89 -1.58
N ALA A 16 -8.21 -5.69 -2.14
CA ALA A 16 -6.86 -5.87 -1.59
C ALA A 16 -5.99 -4.61 -1.67
N ALA A 17 -6.25 -3.73 -2.64
CA ALA A 17 -5.49 -2.50 -2.84
C ALA A 17 -5.93 -1.33 -1.93
N ILE A 18 -7.10 -1.41 -1.29
CA ILE A 18 -7.61 -0.39 -0.37
C ILE A 18 -7.09 -0.70 1.04
N GLY A 19 -6.00 -0.05 1.42
CA GLY A 19 -5.39 -0.17 2.75
C GLY A 19 -5.55 1.07 3.63
N VAL A 20 -4.84 1.05 4.77
CA VAL A 20 -4.78 2.11 5.79
C VAL A 20 -4.47 3.49 5.21
N SER A 21 -3.66 3.57 4.16
CA SER A 21 -3.36 4.83 3.46
C SER A 21 -4.61 5.51 2.91
N HIS A 22 -5.58 4.75 2.38
CA HIS A 22 -6.81 5.33 1.83
C HIS A 22 -7.81 5.71 2.92
N LEU A 23 -7.80 5.00 4.06
CA LEU A 23 -8.75 5.24 5.15
C LEU A 23 -8.29 6.32 6.13
N VAL A 24 -6.98 6.40 6.41
CA VAL A 24 -6.41 7.31 7.42
C VAL A 24 -5.71 8.49 6.78
N GLN A 25 -4.85 8.25 5.78
CA GLN A 25 -4.08 9.36 5.19
C GLN A 25 -4.92 10.21 4.25
N SER A 26 -5.83 9.62 3.46
CA SER A 26 -6.75 10.41 2.62
C SER A 26 -7.75 11.23 3.43
N THR A 27 -8.26 10.69 4.55
CA THR A 27 -9.18 11.43 5.42
C THR A 27 -8.47 12.55 6.16
N ARG A 28 -7.25 12.29 6.66
CA ARG A 28 -6.37 13.33 7.20
C ARG A 28 -6.05 14.41 6.16
N ALA A 29 -5.64 14.02 4.96
CA ALA A 29 -5.36 14.98 3.89
C ALA A 29 -6.60 15.82 3.52
N GLY A 30 -7.80 15.21 3.55
CA GLY A 30 -9.06 15.93 3.38
C GLY A 30 -9.37 16.88 4.54
N ALA A 31 -9.03 16.52 5.79
CA ALA A 31 -9.18 17.40 6.95
C ALA A 31 -8.18 18.58 6.91
N ASP A 32 -6.94 18.31 6.52
CA ASP A 32 -5.85 19.31 6.50
C ASP A 32 -5.96 20.27 5.30
N PHE A 33 -6.40 19.78 4.13
CA PHE A 33 -6.40 20.54 2.87
C PHE A 33 -7.78 20.74 2.22
N GLY A 34 -8.85 20.19 2.80
CA GLY A 34 -10.18 20.20 2.20
C GLY A 34 -10.16 19.57 0.80
N PHE A 35 -10.68 20.30 -0.19
CA PHE A 35 -10.62 19.90 -1.61
C PHE A 35 -9.35 20.37 -2.34
N GLY A 36 -8.40 21.00 -1.64
CA GLY A 36 -7.19 21.57 -2.25
C GLY A 36 -6.28 20.56 -2.96
N LEU A 37 -6.39 19.27 -2.62
CA LEU A 37 -5.63 18.18 -3.23
C LEU A 37 -6.42 17.38 -4.29
N LEU A 38 -7.61 17.84 -4.68
CA LEU A 38 -8.45 17.11 -5.64
C LEU A 38 -7.76 16.97 -7.02
N TRP A 39 -7.01 18.00 -7.44
CA TRP A 39 -6.23 17.96 -8.69
C TRP A 39 -5.14 16.89 -8.64
N ALA A 40 -4.47 16.73 -7.50
CA ALA A 40 -3.43 15.72 -7.30
C ALA A 40 -4.04 14.32 -7.36
N LEU A 41 -5.25 14.13 -6.82
CA LEU A 41 -6.00 12.88 -6.91
C LEU A 41 -6.32 12.51 -8.37
N ILE A 42 -6.74 13.48 -9.19
CA ILE A 42 -6.97 13.25 -10.63
C ILE A 42 -5.68 12.84 -11.33
N LEU A 43 -4.58 13.58 -11.12
CA LEU A 43 -3.29 13.26 -11.72
C LEU A 43 -2.78 11.87 -11.33
N VAL A 44 -2.84 11.53 -10.04
CA VAL A 44 -2.42 10.21 -9.56
C VAL A 44 -3.23 9.10 -10.21
N ASN A 45 -4.54 9.27 -10.42
CA ASN A 45 -5.35 8.28 -11.12
C ASN A 45 -4.96 8.14 -12.59
N ILE A 46 -4.68 9.24 -13.29
CA ILE A 46 -4.20 9.23 -14.69
C ILE A 46 -2.89 8.44 -14.81
N PHE A 47 -1.92 8.70 -13.93
CA PHE A 47 -0.64 8.01 -13.98
C PHE A 47 -0.72 6.56 -13.49
N LYS A 48 -1.51 6.28 -12.45
CA LYS A 48 -1.58 4.94 -11.84
C LYS A 48 -2.37 3.96 -12.68
N TYR A 49 -3.42 4.42 -13.37
CA TYR A 49 -4.34 3.55 -14.09
C TYR A 49 -3.66 2.65 -15.15
N PRO A 50 -2.76 3.15 -16.02
CA PRO A 50 -2.02 2.31 -16.96
C PRO A 50 -1.32 1.13 -16.28
N PHE A 51 -0.60 1.37 -15.17
CA PHE A 51 0.13 0.30 -14.48
C PHE A 51 -0.81 -0.76 -13.91
N PHE A 52 -1.96 -0.35 -13.37
CA PHE A 52 -2.99 -1.27 -12.88
C PHE A 52 -3.72 -2.04 -13.98
N GLN A 53 -3.82 -1.47 -15.18
CA GLN A 53 -4.40 -2.18 -16.31
C GLN A 53 -3.41 -3.16 -16.94
N PHE A 54 -2.18 -2.71 -17.19
CA PHE A 54 -1.18 -3.47 -17.93
C PHE A 54 -0.52 -4.57 -17.10
N GLY A 55 -0.40 -4.41 -15.78
CA GLY A 55 0.21 -5.42 -14.91
C GLY A 55 -0.54 -6.77 -14.95
N PRO A 56 -1.81 -6.82 -14.52
CA PRO A 56 -2.63 -8.03 -14.58
C PRO A 56 -2.83 -8.54 -16.02
N ARG A 57 -2.97 -7.63 -16.99
CA ARG A 57 -3.12 -8.00 -18.40
C ARG A 57 -1.87 -8.70 -18.95
N TYR A 58 -0.67 -8.23 -18.58
CA TYR A 58 0.58 -8.87 -18.94
C TYR A 58 0.65 -10.30 -18.37
N ALA A 59 0.38 -10.46 -17.07
CA ALA A 59 0.41 -11.76 -16.43
C ALA A 59 -0.63 -12.72 -17.03
N SER A 60 -1.84 -12.24 -17.31
CA SER A 60 -2.89 -13.04 -17.94
C SER A 60 -2.60 -13.42 -19.39
N ALA A 61 -1.91 -12.56 -20.15
CA ALA A 61 -1.63 -12.80 -21.58
C ALA A 61 -0.39 -13.67 -21.80
N THR A 62 0.61 -13.57 -20.92
CA THR A 62 1.90 -14.27 -21.07
C THR A 62 2.01 -15.52 -20.22
N GLY A 63 1.20 -15.65 -19.16
CA GLY A 63 1.37 -16.68 -18.13
C GLY A 63 2.57 -16.44 -17.21
N GLU A 64 3.28 -15.33 -17.37
CA GLU A 64 4.49 -15.00 -16.61
C GLU A 64 4.22 -13.91 -15.57
N SER A 65 4.94 -13.97 -14.45
CA SER A 65 4.94 -12.87 -13.47
C SER A 65 5.58 -11.60 -14.06
N LEU A 66 5.26 -10.42 -13.50
CA LEU A 66 5.92 -9.16 -13.89
C LEU A 66 7.44 -9.19 -13.70
N LEU A 67 7.94 -9.93 -12.71
CA LEU A 67 9.37 -10.08 -12.45
C LEU A 67 10.10 -10.79 -13.61
N HIS A 68 9.45 -11.79 -14.21
CA HIS A 68 9.91 -12.45 -15.43
C HIS A 68 9.91 -11.48 -16.61
N GLY A 69 8.88 -10.62 -16.72
CA GLY A 69 8.83 -9.54 -17.70
C GLY A 69 9.99 -8.55 -17.55
N TYR A 70 10.28 -8.09 -16.34
CA TYR A 70 11.45 -7.22 -16.09
C TYR A 70 12.77 -7.91 -16.43
N LYS A 71 12.90 -9.21 -16.12
CA LYS A 71 14.08 -10.00 -16.50
C LYS A 71 14.25 -10.06 -18.03
N LYS A 72 13.17 -10.17 -18.81
CA LYS A 72 13.19 -10.15 -20.28
C LYS A 72 13.63 -8.80 -20.86
N LEU A 73 13.29 -7.69 -20.20
CA LEU A 73 13.76 -6.36 -20.57
C LEU A 73 15.26 -6.15 -20.28
N GLY A 74 15.82 -6.96 -19.38
CA GLY A 74 17.25 -7.01 -19.10
C GLY A 74 17.56 -7.07 -17.60
N LYS A 75 18.73 -7.64 -17.26
CA LYS A 75 19.15 -7.78 -15.85
C LYS A 75 19.28 -6.43 -15.13
N GLY A 76 19.67 -5.36 -15.84
CA GLY A 76 19.76 -4.02 -15.27
C GLY A 76 18.41 -3.47 -14.77
N VAL A 77 17.33 -3.73 -15.50
CA VAL A 77 15.96 -3.33 -15.09
C VAL A 77 15.53 -4.08 -13.84
N LEU A 78 15.84 -5.37 -13.76
CA LEU A 78 15.53 -6.19 -12.59
C LEU A 78 16.31 -5.73 -11.34
N ILE A 79 17.59 -5.37 -11.49
CA ILE A 79 18.40 -4.82 -10.40
C ILE A 79 17.86 -3.46 -9.96
N ALA A 80 17.52 -2.57 -10.90
CA ALA A 80 16.92 -1.28 -10.59
C ALA A 80 15.58 -1.44 -9.83
N TYR A 81 14.74 -2.38 -10.27
CA TYR A 81 13.52 -2.76 -9.55
C TYR A 81 13.83 -3.23 -8.13
N ALA A 82 14.80 -4.14 -7.95
CA ALA A 82 15.17 -4.65 -6.63
C ALA A 82 15.67 -3.54 -5.70
N ILE A 83 16.52 -2.62 -6.19
CA ILE A 83 17.00 -1.46 -5.42
C ILE A 83 15.82 -0.57 -5.03
N LEU A 84 14.93 -0.25 -5.98
CA LEU A 84 13.77 0.58 -5.70
C LEU A 84 12.83 -0.07 -4.69
N THR A 85 12.61 -1.38 -4.79
CA THR A 85 11.80 -2.14 -3.83
C THR A 85 12.44 -2.14 -2.44
N LEU A 86 13.75 -2.38 -2.33
CA LEU A 86 14.45 -2.31 -1.05
C LEU A 86 14.40 -0.91 -0.43
N ALA A 87 14.61 0.13 -1.24
CA ALA A 87 14.55 1.52 -0.77
C ALA A 87 13.15 1.90 -0.28
N THR A 88 12.10 1.48 -1.00
CA THR A 88 10.71 1.83 -0.67
C THR A 88 10.12 0.99 0.46
N MET A 89 10.62 -0.23 0.67
CA MET A 89 10.13 -1.14 1.72
C MET A 89 10.19 -0.50 3.11
N PHE A 90 11.30 0.14 3.48
CA PHE A 90 11.45 0.77 4.79
C PHE A 90 10.46 1.92 5.01
N THR A 91 10.24 2.73 3.99
CA THR A 91 9.29 3.86 4.05
C THR A 91 7.86 3.35 4.21
N ILE A 92 7.47 2.35 3.41
CA ILE A 92 6.14 1.75 3.49
C ILE A 92 5.93 1.09 4.86
N GLN A 93 6.92 0.31 5.33
CA GLN A 93 6.85 -0.37 6.61
C GLN A 93 6.70 0.63 7.77
N THR A 94 7.49 1.70 7.76
CA THR A 94 7.43 2.75 8.80
C THR A 94 6.07 3.45 8.80
N ALA A 95 5.59 3.85 7.61
CA ALA A 95 4.31 4.55 7.48
C ALA A 95 3.13 3.69 7.97
N VAL A 96 3.06 2.43 7.55
CA VAL A 96 1.98 1.52 7.95
C VAL A 96 2.05 1.21 9.44
N THR A 97 3.25 1.00 9.98
CA THR A 97 3.40 0.64 11.40
C THR A 97 3.02 1.80 12.31
N ILE A 98 3.52 3.03 12.05
CA ILE A 98 3.23 4.20 12.88
C ILE A 98 1.73 4.55 12.85
N VAL A 99 1.09 4.48 11.68
CA VAL A 99 -0.34 4.79 11.58
C VAL A 99 -1.17 3.74 12.34
N THR A 100 -0.84 2.45 12.20
CA THR A 100 -1.51 1.38 12.93
C THR A 100 -1.31 1.52 14.44
N ALA A 101 -0.08 1.82 14.89
CA ALA A 101 0.23 2.02 16.30
C ALA A 101 -0.48 3.26 16.88
N GLY A 102 -0.55 4.35 16.10
CA GLY A 102 -1.31 5.55 16.45
C GLY A 102 -2.80 5.24 16.64
N LEU A 103 -3.41 4.51 15.71
CA LEU A 103 -4.80 4.07 15.84
C LEU A 103 -5.01 3.10 17.01
N ALA A 104 -4.08 2.18 17.26
CA ALA A 104 -4.16 1.29 18.41
C ALA A 104 -4.13 2.07 19.72
N SER A 105 -3.27 3.09 19.82
CA SER A 105 -3.20 3.95 21.01
C SER A 105 -4.47 4.77 21.25
N THR A 106 -5.17 5.20 20.19
CA THR A 106 -6.45 5.92 20.34
C THR A 106 -7.63 5.01 20.68
N LEU A 107 -7.63 3.77 20.16
CA LEU A 107 -8.71 2.81 20.37
C LEU A 107 -8.62 2.05 21.71
N PHE A 108 -7.42 1.59 22.07
CA PHE A 108 -7.17 0.78 23.27
C PHE A 108 -6.61 1.61 24.44
N GLY A 109 -6.38 2.89 24.21
CA GLY A 109 -5.84 3.82 25.19
C GLY A 109 -4.31 3.76 25.33
N ASN A 110 -3.81 4.71 26.12
CA ASN A 110 -2.38 5.01 26.24
C ASN A 110 -1.64 4.04 27.17
N LEU A 111 -2.31 3.00 27.68
CA LEU A 111 -1.79 2.09 28.72
C LEU A 111 -1.34 2.80 30.01
N GLY A 112 -1.83 4.02 30.27
CA GLY A 112 -1.39 4.86 31.40
C GLY A 112 -0.02 5.52 31.19
N LEU A 113 0.52 5.47 29.97
CA LEU A 113 1.81 6.07 29.60
C LEU A 113 1.61 7.39 28.84
N ASP A 114 2.69 8.14 28.69
CA ASP A 114 2.74 9.31 27.82
C ASP A 114 2.37 8.91 26.37
N PRO A 115 1.64 9.76 25.63
CA PRO A 115 1.16 9.43 24.28
C PRO A 115 2.27 8.96 23.33
N GLU A 116 3.45 9.57 23.40
CA GLU A 116 4.60 9.21 22.57
C GLU A 116 5.14 7.81 22.93
N LEU A 117 5.22 7.50 24.22
CA LEU A 117 5.69 6.19 24.69
C LEU A 117 4.66 5.10 24.37
N ALA A 118 3.37 5.39 24.48
CA ALA A 118 2.29 4.47 24.12
C ALA A 118 2.38 4.03 22.65
N VAL A 119 2.60 4.97 21.71
CA VAL A 119 2.74 4.64 20.28
C VAL A 119 3.99 3.79 20.03
N ARG A 120 5.10 4.04 20.73
CA ARG A 120 6.32 3.21 20.64
C ARG A 120 6.07 1.79 21.14
N VAL A 121 5.36 1.63 22.26
CA VAL A 121 5.00 0.31 22.80
C VAL A 121 4.09 -0.45 21.83
N TRP A 122 3.03 0.20 21.32
CA TRP A 122 2.15 -0.39 20.31
C TRP A 122 2.90 -0.79 19.03
N THR A 123 3.87 0.01 18.59
CA THR A 123 4.74 -0.31 17.46
C THR A 123 5.48 -1.63 17.68
N VAL A 124 6.10 -1.81 18.86
CA VAL A 124 6.82 -3.05 19.19
C VAL A 124 5.86 -4.24 19.26
N ILE A 125 4.68 -4.07 19.88
CA ILE A 125 3.65 -5.12 19.97
C ILE A 125 3.23 -5.57 18.57
N ILE A 126 2.86 -4.63 17.70
CA ILE A 126 2.40 -4.92 16.34
C ILE A 126 3.49 -5.64 15.54
N LEU A 127 4.73 -5.12 15.56
CA LEU A 127 5.85 -5.76 14.83
C LEU A 127 6.14 -7.16 15.35
N SER A 128 6.07 -7.37 16.67
CA SER A 128 6.28 -8.69 17.27
C SER A 128 5.21 -9.68 16.84
N ILE A 129 3.94 -9.27 16.83
CA ILE A 129 2.83 -10.10 16.35
C ILE A 129 3.01 -10.43 14.86
N CYS A 130 3.33 -9.44 14.03
CA CYS A 130 3.59 -9.65 12.61
C CYS A 130 4.75 -10.62 12.37
N LEU A 131 5.83 -10.52 13.15
CA LEU A 131 6.98 -11.42 13.06
C LEU A 131 6.64 -12.85 13.49
N LEU A 132 5.74 -13.02 14.46
CA LEU A 132 5.30 -14.36 14.91
C LEU A 132 4.35 -15.04 13.92
N LEU A 133 3.57 -14.26 13.16
CA LEU A 133 2.62 -14.78 12.17
C LEU A 133 3.27 -15.15 10.84
N LEU A 134 4.39 -14.52 10.49
CA LEU A 134 5.10 -14.68 9.21
C LEU A 134 6.13 -15.83 9.28
#